data_AF-A0A5C8KC37-F1
#
_entry.id   AF-A0A5C8KC37-F1
#
_cell.length_a   1.000
_cell.length_b   1.000
_cell.length_c   1.000
_cell.angle_alpha   90.00
_cell.angle_beta   90.00
_cell.angle_gamma   90.00
#
_symmetry.space_group_name_H-M   'P 1'
#
loop_
_entity.id
_entity.type
_entity.pdbx_description
1 polymer ?
#
loop_
_entity_poly.entity_id
_entity_poly.type
_entity_poly.pdbx_seq_one_letter_code
_entity_poly.pdbx_strand_id
1 'polypeptide(L)'
;MMDQEKMASAVFQQICEVNDLNPTAIAAAMEESTAGAGKLAGKTEAEKLIWTALDQRARVLLQQPGLDLTAAIKGDGGEYAIDPDPAAPAFVIQEDTIRSKHGQALAEKLIEALGQVKLPVQG
;
A
#
# COMPACT_ATOMS: atom_id res chain seq x y z
N MET A 1 8.20 -18.46 -17.60
CA MET A 1 6.94 -17.95 -17.01
C MET A 1 6.79 -18.35 -15.54
N MET A 2 7.17 -19.58 -15.14
CA MET A 2 7.17 -20.01 -13.72
C MET A 2 8.06 -19.19 -12.77
N ASP A 3 9.10 -18.53 -13.28
CA ASP A 3 10.02 -17.73 -12.46
C ASP A 3 9.39 -16.42 -11.96
N GLN A 4 8.49 -15.83 -12.75
CA GLN A 4 7.87 -14.54 -12.45
C GLN A 4 6.79 -14.67 -11.38
N GLU A 5 5.98 -15.73 -11.41
CA GLU A 5 4.97 -16.01 -10.37
C GLU A 5 5.62 -16.38 -9.03
N LYS A 6 6.73 -17.14 -9.07
CA LYS A 6 7.50 -17.46 -7.85
C LYS A 6 8.16 -16.22 -7.26
N MET A 7 8.76 -15.37 -8.09
CA MET A 7 9.32 -14.09 -7.68
C MET A 7 8.26 -13.21 -7.03
N ALA A 8 7.10 -13.07 -7.68
CA ALA A 8 6.04 -12.23 -7.17
C ALA A 8 5.41 -12.75 -5.87
N SER A 9 5.28 -14.07 -5.74
CA SER A 9 4.87 -14.68 -4.48
C SER A 9 5.89 -14.42 -3.36
N ALA A 10 7.19 -14.50 -3.65
CA ALA A 10 8.24 -14.21 -2.68
C ALA A 10 8.24 -12.74 -2.26
N VAL A 11 8.07 -11.82 -3.22
CA VAL A 11 8.01 -10.37 -2.98
C VAL A 11 6.78 -10.00 -2.14
N PHE A 12 5.62 -10.57 -2.44
CA PHE A 12 4.42 -10.43 -1.63
C PHE A 12 4.64 -10.90 -0.18
N GLN A 13 5.22 -12.10 0.01
CA GLN A 13 5.52 -12.62 1.34
C GLN A 13 6.49 -11.72 2.11
N GLN A 14 7.53 -11.21 1.45
CA GLN A 14 8.46 -10.27 2.06
C GLN A 14 7.78 -8.97 2.47
N ILE A 15 6.91 -8.39 1.61
CA ILE A 15 6.12 -7.21 1.96
C ILE A 15 5.27 -7.48 3.20
N CYS A 16 4.62 -8.64 3.27
CA CYS A 16 3.84 -9.01 4.45
C CYS A 16 4.72 -9.12 5.69
N GLU A 17 5.88 -9.77 5.61
CA GLU A 17 6.82 -9.93 6.72
C GLU A 17 7.32 -8.59 7.25
N VAL A 18 7.86 -7.72 6.39
CA VAL A 18 8.49 -6.45 6.83
C VAL A 18 7.48 -5.43 7.34
N ASN A 19 6.20 -5.58 6.99
CA ASN A 19 5.11 -4.70 7.42
C ASN A 19 4.20 -5.33 8.48
N ASP A 20 4.56 -6.48 9.04
CA ASP A 20 3.80 -7.22 10.05
C ASP A 20 2.33 -7.48 9.61
N LEU A 21 2.14 -7.84 8.34
CA LEU A 21 0.83 -8.16 7.75
C LEU A 21 0.59 -9.67 7.69
N ASN A 22 -0.67 -10.08 7.78
CA ASN A 22 -1.07 -11.47 7.59
C ASN A 22 -1.37 -11.73 6.09
N PRO A 23 -0.55 -12.52 5.37
CA PRO A 23 -0.73 -12.76 3.94
C PRO A 23 -2.08 -13.41 3.59
N THR A 24 -2.61 -14.28 4.46
CA THR A 24 -3.93 -14.91 4.26
C THR A 24 -5.05 -13.87 4.37
N ALA A 25 -4.91 -12.91 5.29
CA ALA A 25 -5.88 -11.82 5.41
C ALA A 25 -5.82 -10.88 4.19
N ILE A 26 -4.63 -10.61 3.64
CA ILE A 26 -4.49 -9.81 2.42
C ILE A 26 -5.16 -10.51 1.23
N ALA A 27 -4.95 -11.82 1.07
CA ALA A 27 -5.55 -12.58 -0.02
C ALA A 27 -7.09 -12.54 0.04
N ALA A 28 -7.67 -12.72 1.23
CA ALA A 28 -9.11 -12.58 1.44
C ALA A 28 -9.60 -11.15 1.17
N ALA A 29 -8.88 -10.14 1.66
CA ALA A 29 -9.23 -8.73 1.44
C ALA A 29 -9.17 -8.33 -0.04
N MET A 30 -8.25 -8.90 -0.81
CA MET A 30 -8.19 -8.70 -2.27
C MET A 30 -9.45 -9.25 -2.97
N GLU A 31 -9.97 -10.39 -2.54
CA GLU A 31 -11.20 -10.96 -3.10
C GLU A 31 -12.46 -10.15 -2.73
N GLU A 32 -12.48 -9.55 -1.54
CA GLU A 32 -13.61 -8.70 -1.08
C GLU A 32 -13.52 -7.25 -1.59
N SER A 33 -12.33 -6.73 -1.91
CA SER A 33 -12.12 -5.31 -2.17
C SER A 33 -12.46 -4.92 -3.61
N THR A 34 -13.58 -4.20 -3.77
CA THR A 34 -13.97 -3.53 -5.03
C THR A 34 -13.32 -2.14 -5.18
N ALA A 35 -12.75 -1.58 -4.11
CA ALA A 35 -12.26 -0.20 -4.02
C ALA A 35 -10.99 0.08 -4.85
N GLY A 36 -10.38 -0.93 -5.44
CA GLY A 36 -9.22 -0.82 -6.33
C GLY A 36 -9.50 -1.25 -7.77
N ALA A 37 -10.74 -1.63 -8.14
CA ALA A 37 -11.03 -2.32 -9.39
C ALA A 37 -10.51 -1.60 -10.66
N GLY A 38 -10.48 -0.27 -10.67
CA GLY A 38 -9.87 0.53 -11.74
C GLY A 38 -8.34 0.53 -11.72
N LYS A 39 -7.70 0.65 -10.54
CA LYS A 39 -6.22 0.65 -10.38
C LYS A 39 -5.61 -0.74 -10.54
N LEU A 40 -6.43 -1.78 -10.35
CA LEU A 40 -6.07 -3.19 -10.46
C LEU A 40 -6.50 -3.82 -11.78
N ALA A 41 -7.17 -3.07 -12.65
CA ALA A 41 -7.56 -3.54 -13.98
C ALA A 41 -6.31 -3.86 -14.82
N GLY A 42 -6.27 -5.05 -15.42
CA GLY A 42 -5.14 -5.51 -16.24
C GLY A 42 -3.91 -5.98 -15.46
N LYS A 43 -3.92 -5.91 -14.13
CA LYS A 43 -2.84 -6.41 -13.27
C LYS A 43 -2.95 -7.92 -13.03
N THR A 44 -1.80 -8.58 -12.90
CA THR A 44 -1.70 -9.98 -12.48
C THR A 44 -2.19 -10.17 -11.05
N GLU A 45 -2.55 -11.39 -10.66
CA GLU A 45 -2.94 -11.71 -9.28
C GLU A 45 -1.84 -11.32 -8.27
N ALA A 46 -0.59 -11.59 -8.63
CA ALA A 46 0.58 -11.23 -7.85
C ALA A 46 0.70 -9.71 -7.61
N GLU A 47 0.56 -8.90 -8.65
CA GLU A 47 0.53 -7.44 -8.53
C GLU A 47 -0.64 -6.97 -7.66
N LYS A 48 -1.83 -7.61 -7.78
CA LYS A 48 -2.98 -7.27 -6.94
C LYS A 48 -2.71 -7.56 -5.46
N LEU A 49 -2.05 -8.66 -5.15
CA LEU A 49 -1.64 -9.00 -3.78
C LEU A 49 -0.63 -8.00 -3.22
N ILE A 50 0.42 -7.68 -3.99
CA ILE A 50 1.42 -6.66 -3.63
C ILE A 50 0.76 -5.31 -3.38
N TRP A 51 -0.11 -4.88 -4.29
CA TRP A 51 -0.83 -3.62 -4.16
C TRP A 51 -1.70 -3.60 -2.90
N THR A 52 -2.48 -4.66 -2.68
CA THR A 52 -3.38 -4.77 -1.53
C THR A 52 -2.60 -4.78 -0.22
N ALA A 53 -1.45 -5.46 -0.16
CA ALA A 53 -0.61 -5.49 1.02
C ALA A 53 -0.09 -4.10 1.40
N LEU A 54 0.45 -3.35 0.43
CA LEU A 54 0.96 -2.01 0.65
C LEU A 54 -0.16 -1.02 1.00
N ASP A 55 -1.30 -1.09 0.32
CA ASP A 55 -2.48 -0.26 0.61
C ASP A 55 -3.03 -0.54 2.02
N GLN A 56 -3.13 -1.82 2.40
CA GLN A 56 -3.61 -2.20 3.72
C GLN A 56 -2.67 -1.74 4.83
N ARG A 57 -1.34 -1.84 4.63
CA ARG A 57 -0.39 -1.29 5.59
C ARG A 57 -0.55 0.22 5.74
N ALA A 58 -0.64 0.95 4.62
CA ALA A 58 -0.87 2.39 4.64
C ALA A 58 -2.13 2.72 5.46
N ARG A 59 -3.25 2.04 5.20
CA ARG A 59 -4.50 2.22 5.96
C ARG A 59 -4.34 1.94 7.45
N VAL A 60 -3.68 0.85 7.84
CA VAL A 60 -3.43 0.52 9.25
C VAL A 60 -2.63 1.63 9.94
N LEU A 61 -1.60 2.17 9.28
CA LEU A 61 -0.78 3.27 9.80
C LEU A 61 -1.62 4.55 10.00
N LEU A 62 -2.57 4.79 9.11
CA LEU A 62 -3.50 5.93 9.15
C LEU A 62 -4.67 5.74 10.12
N GLN A 63 -4.86 4.52 10.66
CA GLN A 63 -5.87 4.19 11.66
C GLN A 63 -5.28 4.02 13.07
N GLN A 64 -3.99 4.32 13.25
CA GLN A 64 -3.36 4.17 14.56
C GLN A 64 -4.08 5.00 15.63
N PRO A 65 -4.24 4.46 16.85
CA PRO A 65 -4.94 5.16 17.93
C PRO A 65 -4.27 6.50 18.23
N GLY A 66 -5.04 7.59 18.14
CA GLY A 66 -4.55 8.98 18.28
C GLY A 66 -4.29 9.70 16.95
N LEU A 67 -4.38 8.99 15.82
CA LEU A 67 -4.16 9.46 14.46
C LEU A 67 -5.26 8.92 13.55
N ASP A 68 -6.55 8.97 13.91
CA ASP A 68 -7.63 8.57 12.98
C ASP A 68 -7.69 9.53 11.77
N LEU A 69 -6.77 9.28 10.85
CA LEU A 69 -6.46 10.06 9.67
C LEU A 69 -7.14 9.44 8.44
N THR A 70 -7.85 8.32 8.60
CA THR A 70 -8.60 7.72 7.50
C THR A 70 -9.73 8.61 6.99
N ALA A 71 -10.33 9.43 7.85
CA ALA A 71 -11.27 10.46 7.42
C ALA A 71 -10.61 11.56 6.56
N ALA A 72 -9.29 11.76 6.70
CA ALA A 72 -8.53 12.70 5.89
C ALA A 72 -8.28 12.15 4.48
N ILE A 73 -8.09 10.82 4.35
CA ILE A 73 -7.87 10.17 3.06
C ILE A 73 -9.20 9.67 2.50
N LYS A 74 -9.89 10.56 1.78
CA LYS A 74 -11.07 10.18 1.00
C LYS A 74 -10.64 9.42 -0.25
N GLY A 75 -10.45 8.11 -0.14
CA GLY A 75 -10.60 7.02 -1.14
C GLY A 75 -9.94 7.10 -2.54
N ASP A 76 -9.67 8.28 -3.07
CA ASP A 76 -9.25 8.58 -4.43
C ASP A 76 -8.13 9.64 -4.48
N GLY A 77 -7.67 10.11 -3.32
CA GLY A 77 -7.02 11.42 -3.20
C GLY A 77 -5.57 11.53 -3.70
N GLY A 78 -4.95 10.44 -4.15
CA GLY A 78 -3.58 10.53 -4.68
C GLY A 78 -2.57 11.03 -3.64
N GLU A 79 -2.81 10.81 -2.35
CA GLU A 79 -1.86 11.08 -1.27
C GLU A 79 -0.65 10.14 -1.32
N TYR A 80 -0.84 8.97 -1.93
CA TYR A 80 0.24 8.05 -2.28
C TYR A 80 -0.09 7.28 -3.55
N ALA A 81 0.96 6.79 -4.21
CA ALA A 81 0.90 5.90 -5.36
C ALA A 81 1.63 4.59 -5.04
N ILE A 82 1.10 3.49 -5.56
CA ILE A 82 1.67 2.16 -5.39
C ILE A 82 1.98 1.61 -6.79
N ASP A 83 3.23 1.26 -7.02
CA ASP A 83 3.64 0.41 -8.14
C ASP A 83 3.78 -1.02 -7.62
N PRO A 84 2.90 -1.94 -8.03
CA PRO A 84 2.96 -3.31 -7.55
C PRO A 84 3.84 -4.23 -8.40
N ASP A 85 4.69 -3.69 -9.28
CA ASP A 85 5.63 -4.51 -10.06
C ASP A 85 6.45 -5.42 -9.13
N PRO A 86 6.33 -6.75 -9.25
CA PRO A 86 7.13 -7.68 -8.46
C PRO A 86 8.64 -7.47 -8.61
N ALA A 87 9.08 -7.02 -9.78
CA ALA A 87 10.49 -6.79 -10.08
C ALA A 87 11.02 -5.50 -9.45
N ALA A 88 10.17 -4.56 -9.04
CA ALA A 88 10.55 -3.31 -8.39
C ALA A 88 9.33 -2.64 -7.71
N PRO A 89 8.80 -3.19 -6.60
CA PRO A 89 7.62 -2.63 -5.98
C PRO A 89 7.95 -1.26 -5.37
N ALA A 90 7.06 -0.28 -5.57
CA ALA A 90 7.27 1.08 -5.10
C ALA A 90 6.06 1.61 -4.33
N PHE A 91 6.35 2.44 -3.33
CA PHE A 91 5.37 3.19 -2.56
C PHE A 91 5.82 4.64 -2.52
N VAL A 92 5.09 5.53 -3.18
CA VAL A 92 5.46 6.94 -3.35
C VAL A 92 4.46 7.81 -2.62
N ILE A 93 4.92 8.56 -1.64
CA ILE A 93 4.11 9.52 -0.89
C ILE A 93 4.07 10.83 -1.70
N GLN A 94 2.88 11.34 -1.96
CA GLN A 94 2.66 12.58 -2.70
C GLN A 94 2.59 13.75 -1.73
N GLU A 95 3.74 14.11 -1.14
CA GLU A 95 3.83 15.11 -0.07
C GLU A 95 3.19 16.45 -0.44
N ASP A 96 3.39 16.94 -1.66
CA ASP A 96 2.80 18.21 -2.13
C ASP A 96 1.26 18.13 -2.16
N THR A 97 0.71 17.00 -2.59
CA THR A 97 -0.73 16.76 -2.60
C THR A 97 -1.27 16.74 -1.17
N ILE A 98 -0.57 16.05 -0.27
CA ILE A 98 -0.94 15.97 1.14
C ILE A 98 -0.91 17.37 1.78
N ARG A 99 0.17 18.13 1.60
CA ARG A 99 0.34 19.48 2.16
C ARG A 99 -0.64 20.50 1.54
N SER A 100 -1.04 20.30 0.29
CA SER A 100 -2.04 21.17 -0.36
C SER A 100 -3.47 20.88 0.10
N LYS A 101 -3.78 19.64 0.49
CA LYS A 101 -5.13 19.23 0.90
C LYS A 101 -5.35 19.29 2.40
N HIS A 102 -4.28 19.16 3.17
CA HIS A 102 -4.30 19.08 4.61
C HIS A 102 -3.48 20.22 5.21
N GLY A 103 -3.92 20.79 6.33
CA GLY A 103 -3.12 21.80 7.04
C GLY A 103 -1.76 21.23 7.48
N GLN A 104 -0.75 22.08 7.62
CA GLN A 104 0.65 21.69 7.86
C GLN A 104 0.81 20.59 8.93
N ALA A 105 0.22 20.77 10.12
CA ALA A 105 0.32 19.81 11.21
C ALA A 105 -0.33 18.45 10.90
N LEU A 106 -1.38 18.42 10.07
CA LEU A 106 -2.04 17.18 9.64
C LEU A 106 -1.24 16.51 8.52
N ALA A 107 -0.73 17.31 7.58
CA ALA A 107 0.10 16.84 6.48
C ALA A 107 1.38 16.18 6.97
N GLU A 108 2.06 16.78 7.95
CA GLU A 108 3.28 16.21 8.56
C GLU A 108 3.00 14.84 9.20
N LYS A 109 1.90 14.71 9.94
CA LYS A 109 1.48 13.43 10.53
C LYS A 109 1.14 12.37 9.49
N LEU A 110 0.46 12.75 8.41
CA LEU A 110 0.15 11.86 7.29
C LEU A 110 1.42 11.34 6.62
N ILE A 111 2.35 12.24 6.31
CA ILE A 111 3.63 11.90 5.67
C ILE A 111 4.47 11.01 6.58
N GLU A 112 4.56 11.34 7.87
CA GLU A 112 5.28 10.55 8.86
C GLU A 112 4.69 9.14 9.00
N ALA A 113 3.36 9.03 9.11
CA ALA A 113 2.69 7.74 9.21
C ALA A 113 2.90 6.89 7.94
N LEU A 114 2.68 7.47 6.76
CA LEU A 114 2.87 6.79 5.47
C LEU A 114 4.34 6.40 5.22
N GLY A 115 5.29 7.18 5.74
CA GLY A 115 6.72 6.87 5.68
C GLY A 115 7.14 5.59 6.41
N GLN A 116 6.24 5.01 7.23
CA GLN A 116 6.46 3.74 7.91
C GLN A 116 6.12 2.51 7.05
N VAL A 117 5.59 2.70 5.84
CA VAL A 117 5.42 1.60 4.87
C VAL A 117 6.79 1.15 4.40
N LYS A 118 7.10 -0.14 4.60
CA LYS A 118 8.38 -0.72 4.20
C LYS A 118 8.23 -1.47 2.87
N LEU A 119 9.22 -1.30 2.01
CA LEU A 119 9.36 -2.06 0.76
C LEU A 119 10.29 -3.26 0.99
N PRO A 120 10.13 -4.35 0.23
CA PRO A 120 11.01 -5.50 0.33
C PRO A 120 12.42 -5.13 -0.12
N VAL A 121 13.43 -5.64 0.57
CA VAL A 121 14.83 -5.43 0.18
C VAL A 121 15.11 -6.36 -1.01
N GLN A 122 15.22 -5.78 -2.20
CA GLN A 122 15.69 -6.51 -3.36
C GLN A 122 17.21 -6.68 -3.23
N GLY A 123 17.63 -7.89 -2.88
CA GLY A 123 19.03 -8.30 -2.80
C GLY A 123 19.57 -8.76 -4.14
#